data_AF-A0A7W9PN32-F1
#
_entry.id   AF-A0A7W9PN32-F1
#
_cell.length_a   1.000
_cell.length_b   1.000
_cell.length_c   1.000
_cell.angle_alpha   90.00
_cell.angle_beta   90.00
_cell.angle_gamma   90.00
#
_symmetry.space_group_name_H-M   'P 1'
#
loop_
_entity.id
_entity.type
_entity.pdbx_description
1 polymer ?
#
loop_
_entity_poly.entity_id
_entity_poly.type
_entity_poly.pdbx_seq_one_letter_code
_entity_poly.pdbx_strand_id
1 'polypeptide(L)'
;MFKAPPRPARWTAVLLLPLLLVAACGAEKRSTVPADRIVGTWTAADGEEMSFAADRSFTSSGLDSKKLSEQRCPGQKATGTWAFFADQGDGLYGTSARATSGSQIGFTFDDEAEGPCTITLSVVEDGKTLCATADADDPCGLGVRFTRRK
;
A
#
# COMPACT_ATOMS: atom_id res chain seq x y z
N MET A 1 52.96 -31.29 -54.71
CA MET A 1 51.51 -31.51 -54.90
C MET A 1 50.84 -31.61 -53.53
N PHE A 2 49.68 -30.98 -53.40
CA PHE A 2 49.16 -30.39 -52.17
C PHE A 2 48.64 -31.39 -51.13
N LYS A 3 48.96 -31.11 -49.86
CA LYS A 3 48.37 -31.71 -48.64
C LYS A 3 46.90 -31.27 -48.53
N ALA A 4 45.98 -32.22 -48.36
CA ALA A 4 44.60 -31.93 -47.99
C ALA A 4 44.48 -31.69 -46.47
N PRO A 5 43.74 -30.67 -46.00
CA PRO A 5 43.50 -30.47 -44.57
C PRO A 5 42.32 -31.32 -44.07
N PRO A 6 42.32 -31.75 -42.81
CA PRO A 6 41.15 -32.35 -42.19
C PRO A 6 40.09 -31.28 -41.84
N ARG A 7 38.81 -31.67 -41.95
CA ARG A 7 37.62 -30.84 -41.68
C ARG A 7 37.59 -30.34 -40.22
N PRO A 8 37.10 -29.12 -39.95
CA PRO A 8 36.87 -28.67 -38.59
C PRO A 8 35.62 -29.36 -38.01
N ALA A 9 35.82 -30.09 -36.92
CA ALA A 9 34.76 -30.50 -36.03
C ALA A 9 34.20 -29.24 -35.34
N ARG A 10 32.86 -29.18 -35.29
CA ARG A 10 32.07 -28.27 -34.43
C ARG A 10 32.47 -28.49 -32.96
N TRP A 11 31.78 -27.80 -32.04
CA TRP A 11 31.89 -27.85 -30.56
C TRP A 11 32.76 -26.70 -30.04
N THR A 12 32.34 -25.81 -29.14
CA THR A 12 31.13 -25.71 -28.31
C THR A 12 31.05 -24.25 -27.88
N ALA A 13 29.87 -23.63 -28.04
CA ALA A 13 29.59 -22.29 -27.53
C ALA A 13 29.57 -22.31 -25.99
N VAL A 14 30.43 -21.53 -25.35
CA VAL A 14 30.31 -21.19 -23.92
C VAL A 14 29.98 -19.71 -23.86
N LEU A 15 28.69 -19.40 -23.98
CA LEU A 15 28.16 -18.08 -23.64
C LEU A 15 27.98 -18.04 -22.13
N LEU A 16 28.96 -17.49 -21.43
CA LEU A 16 28.81 -17.00 -20.07
C LEU A 16 27.89 -15.78 -20.10
N LEU A 17 26.58 -15.97 -19.96
CA LEU A 17 25.67 -14.89 -19.56
C LEU A 17 25.82 -14.69 -18.04
N PRO A 18 26.35 -13.55 -17.55
CA PRO A 18 26.19 -13.22 -16.16
C PRO A 18 24.71 -12.94 -15.93
N LEU A 19 24.08 -13.74 -15.06
CA LEU A 19 22.75 -13.46 -14.55
C LEU A 19 22.81 -12.11 -13.82
N LEU A 20 22.40 -11.05 -14.51
CA LEU A 20 21.97 -9.78 -13.92
C LEU A 20 20.77 -10.07 -13.02
N LEU A 21 21.05 -10.38 -11.76
CA LEU A 21 20.09 -10.29 -10.66
C LEU A 21 19.76 -8.80 -10.50
N VAL A 22 18.83 -8.32 -11.33
CA VAL A 22 18.11 -7.08 -11.06
C VAL A 22 17.33 -7.37 -9.78
N ALA A 23 17.87 -6.92 -8.64
CA ALA A 23 17.06 -6.69 -7.46
C ALA A 23 16.04 -5.64 -7.89
N ALA A 24 14.89 -6.10 -8.38
CA ALA A 24 13.74 -5.25 -8.53
C ALA A 24 13.39 -4.82 -7.11
N CYS A 25 13.85 -3.63 -6.72
CA CYS A 25 13.15 -2.80 -5.75
C CYS A 25 11.75 -2.60 -6.35
N GLY A 26 10.86 -3.57 -6.12
CA GLY A 26 9.48 -3.48 -6.54
C GLY A 26 8.83 -2.43 -5.67
N ALA A 27 8.81 -1.19 -6.14
CA ALA A 27 7.98 -0.17 -5.54
C ALA A 27 6.53 -0.66 -5.60
N GLU A 28 5.90 -0.77 -4.43
CA GLU A 28 4.49 -1.11 -4.31
C GLU A 28 3.67 -0.18 -5.22
N LYS A 29 2.86 -0.75 -6.10
CA LYS A 29 2.04 0.04 -7.03
C LYS A 29 0.69 0.31 -6.41
N ARG A 30 0.34 1.58 -6.30
CA ARG A 30 -1.00 2.01 -5.93
C ARG A 30 -2.03 1.65 -7.00
N SER A 31 -3.21 1.21 -6.56
CA SER A 31 -4.37 0.92 -7.40
C SER A 31 -5.50 1.89 -7.08
N THR A 32 -6.04 2.56 -8.10
CA THR A 32 -7.23 3.41 -7.94
C THR A 32 -8.48 2.51 -7.92
N VAL A 33 -9.29 2.64 -6.87
CA VAL A 33 -10.53 1.88 -6.71
C VAL A 33 -11.71 2.78 -6.35
N PRO A 34 -12.94 2.41 -6.71
CA PRO A 34 -14.15 3.10 -6.25
C PRO A 34 -14.38 2.91 -4.74
N ALA A 35 -15.16 3.82 -4.13
CA ALA A 35 -15.40 3.84 -2.69
C ALA A 35 -16.06 2.56 -2.13
N ASP A 36 -16.97 1.94 -2.89
CA ASP A 36 -17.63 0.68 -2.54
C ASP A 36 -16.63 -0.48 -2.36
N ARG A 37 -15.49 -0.43 -3.06
CA ARG A 37 -14.38 -1.37 -2.89
C ARG A 37 -13.58 -1.18 -1.61
N ILE A 38 -13.80 -0.09 -0.87
CA ILE A 38 -13.20 0.14 0.46
C ILE A 38 -14.14 -0.30 1.57
N VAL A 39 -15.45 -0.15 1.39
CA VAL A 39 -16.47 -0.47 2.40
C VAL A 39 -16.35 -1.93 2.87
N GLY A 40 -16.36 -2.13 4.18
CA GLY A 40 -16.21 -3.43 4.84
C GLY A 40 -15.15 -3.41 5.94
N THR A 41 -14.94 -4.59 6.54
CA THR A 41 -13.95 -4.81 7.60
C THR A 41 -12.64 -5.33 7.03
N TRP A 42 -11.55 -4.76 7.51
CA TRP A 42 -10.19 -5.06 7.14
C TRP A 42 -9.36 -5.37 8.38
N THR A 43 -8.50 -6.38 8.29
CA THR A 43 -7.67 -6.85 9.39
C THR A 43 -6.22 -6.98 8.96
N ALA A 44 -5.28 -6.66 9.85
CA ALA A 44 -3.86 -6.94 9.67
C ALA A 44 -3.38 -8.05 10.63
N ALA A 45 -2.11 -8.42 10.51
CA ALA A 45 -1.57 -9.65 11.08
C ALA A 45 -1.43 -9.61 12.61
N ASP A 46 -1.33 -8.42 13.20
CA ASP A 46 -1.06 -8.25 14.64
C ASP A 46 -2.32 -7.87 15.42
N GLY A 47 -3.50 -8.03 14.80
CA GLY A 47 -4.80 -7.80 15.42
C GLY A 47 -5.42 -6.43 15.13
N GLU A 48 -4.77 -5.62 14.30
CA GLU A 48 -5.30 -4.33 13.88
C GLU A 48 -6.56 -4.52 13.03
N GLU A 49 -7.57 -3.69 13.28
CA GLU A 49 -8.84 -3.74 12.57
C GLU A 49 -9.27 -2.35 12.16
N MET A 50 -9.80 -2.24 10.94
CA MET A 50 -10.50 -1.06 10.46
C MET A 50 -11.78 -1.49 9.75
N SER A 51 -12.90 -0.83 10.05
CA SER A 51 -14.17 -1.03 9.36
C SER A 51 -14.62 0.28 8.74
N PHE A 52 -14.85 0.28 7.42
CA PHE A 52 -15.27 1.43 6.65
C PHE A 52 -16.73 1.29 6.24
N ALA A 53 -17.53 2.32 6.49
CA ALA A 53 -18.93 2.38 6.09
C ALA A 53 -19.13 3.24 4.82
N ALA A 54 -20.26 3.01 4.15
CA ALA A 54 -20.61 3.71 2.90
C ALA A 54 -20.90 5.21 3.10
N ASP A 55 -21.25 5.61 4.31
CA ASP A 55 -21.47 7.01 4.70
C ASP A 55 -20.17 7.76 5.05
N ARG A 56 -19.01 7.15 4.77
CA ARG A 56 -17.67 7.67 5.08
C ARG A 56 -17.31 7.72 6.56
N SER A 57 -18.06 7.06 7.43
CA SER A 57 -17.60 6.77 8.79
C SER A 57 -16.65 5.57 8.82
N PHE A 58 -15.77 5.51 9.81
CA PHE A 58 -14.98 4.33 10.11
C PHE A 58 -14.89 4.06 11.61
N THR A 59 -14.57 2.81 11.94
CA THR A 59 -14.12 2.42 13.28
C THR A 59 -12.79 1.71 13.18
N SER A 60 -11.93 1.84 14.18
CA SER A 60 -10.66 1.11 14.24
C SER A 60 -10.34 0.60 15.65
N SER A 61 -9.40 -0.35 15.73
CA SER A 61 -8.79 -0.80 16.98
C SER A 61 -7.41 -1.41 16.71
N GLY A 62 -6.53 -1.40 17.71
CA GLY A 62 -5.20 -1.98 17.65
C GLY A 62 -4.23 -1.21 16.77
N LEU A 63 -4.47 0.08 16.51
CA LEU A 63 -3.58 0.90 15.67
C LEU A 63 -2.31 1.37 16.41
N ASP A 64 -1.95 0.74 17.53
CA ASP A 64 -0.73 0.96 18.31
C ASP A 64 0.27 -0.20 18.15
N SER A 65 0.09 -1.06 17.14
CA SER A 65 1.04 -2.14 16.85
C SER A 65 2.32 -1.60 16.21
N LYS A 66 3.47 -2.21 16.52
CA LYS A 66 4.75 -2.03 15.80
C LYS A 66 5.05 -0.55 15.48
N LYS A 67 5.25 -0.23 14.19
CA LYS A 67 5.55 1.12 13.69
C LYS A 67 4.35 2.08 13.78
N LEU A 68 3.13 1.60 13.99
CA LEU A 68 1.96 2.47 14.19
C LEU A 68 1.99 3.17 15.55
N SER A 69 2.57 2.54 16.59
CA SER A 69 2.78 3.18 17.90
C SER A 69 3.61 4.46 17.79
N GLU A 70 4.59 4.48 16.89
CA GLU A 70 5.44 5.64 16.59
C GLU A 70 4.66 6.78 15.89
N GLN A 71 3.50 6.45 15.30
CA GLN A 71 2.61 7.41 14.61
C GLN A 71 1.50 7.96 15.53
N ARG A 72 1.52 7.62 16.82
CA ARG A 72 0.53 8.06 17.83
C ARG A 72 -0.91 7.70 17.46
N CYS A 73 -1.10 6.54 16.85
CA CYS A 73 -2.42 6.06 16.47
C CYS A 73 -3.08 5.28 17.62
N PRO A 74 -4.41 5.38 17.77
CA PRO A 74 -5.09 4.84 18.94
C PRO A 74 -5.11 3.32 18.95
N GLY A 75 -4.61 2.73 20.03
CA GLY A 75 -4.72 1.29 20.28
C GLY A 75 -6.13 0.85 20.67
N GLN A 76 -6.84 1.71 21.41
CA GLN A 76 -8.23 1.48 21.80
C GLN A 76 -9.19 1.64 20.62
N LYS A 77 -10.44 1.25 20.84
CA LYS A 77 -11.49 1.46 19.85
C LYS A 77 -11.66 2.97 19.58
N ALA A 78 -11.56 3.36 18.32
CA ALA A 78 -11.74 4.73 17.87
C ALA A 78 -12.73 4.81 16.70
N THR A 79 -13.28 6.00 16.50
CA THR A 79 -14.20 6.32 15.40
C THR A 79 -13.72 7.57 14.66
N GLY A 80 -14.22 7.76 13.45
CA GLY A 80 -13.92 8.94 12.67
C GLY A 80 -14.53 8.91 11.28
N THR A 81 -13.99 9.75 10.41
CA THR A 81 -14.37 9.85 9.00
C THR A 81 -13.21 9.53 8.06
N TRP A 82 -13.51 9.03 6.87
CA TRP A 82 -12.52 8.68 5.86
C TRP A 82 -12.86 9.30 4.49
N ALA A 83 -11.83 9.60 3.71
CA ALA A 83 -11.99 10.04 2.33
C ALA A 83 -10.75 9.69 1.49
N PHE A 84 -10.94 9.63 0.17
CA PHE A 84 -9.82 9.55 -0.74
C PHE A 84 -9.10 10.89 -0.83
N PHE A 85 -7.79 10.85 -1.00
CA PHE A 85 -7.04 12.00 -1.48
C PHE A 85 -7.39 12.27 -2.94
N ALA A 86 -7.61 13.55 -3.26
CA ALA A 86 -7.86 14.04 -4.61
C ALA A 86 -7.42 15.50 -4.73
N ASP A 87 -7.33 15.97 -5.97
CA ASP A 87 -7.24 17.40 -6.26
C ASP A 87 -8.51 18.11 -5.78
N GLN A 88 -8.36 19.22 -5.06
CA GLN A 88 -9.46 19.97 -4.46
C GLN A 88 -10.00 21.10 -5.36
N GLY A 89 -9.36 21.35 -6.51
CA GLY A 89 -9.71 22.38 -7.48
C GLY A 89 -9.07 23.75 -7.21
N ASP A 90 -8.26 23.87 -6.16
CA ASP A 90 -7.48 25.06 -5.77
C ASP A 90 -5.96 24.85 -5.95
N GLY A 91 -5.56 23.75 -6.60
CA GLY A 91 -4.17 23.34 -6.75
C GLY A 91 -3.61 22.60 -5.53
N LEU A 92 -4.43 22.36 -4.49
CA LEU A 92 -4.05 21.54 -3.34
C LEU A 92 -4.52 20.09 -3.52
N TYR A 93 -3.70 19.18 -3.02
CA TYR A 93 -4.00 17.76 -2.94
C TYR A 93 -4.31 17.39 -1.49
N GLY A 94 -5.50 16.83 -1.23
CA GLY A 94 -5.95 16.52 0.12
C GLY A 94 -7.17 15.60 0.14
N THR A 95 -7.66 15.26 1.33
CA THR A 95 -8.84 14.41 1.48
C THR A 95 -10.10 15.11 0.98
N SER A 96 -10.81 14.48 0.05
CA SER A 96 -12.02 15.07 -0.57
C SER A 96 -13.25 14.21 -0.34
N ALA A 97 -14.26 14.79 0.34
CA ALA A 97 -15.56 14.14 0.55
C ALA A 97 -16.32 13.89 -0.77
N ARG A 98 -15.93 14.56 -1.86
CA ARG A 98 -16.53 14.40 -3.20
C ARG A 98 -15.86 13.29 -4.02
N ALA A 99 -14.65 12.85 -3.65
CA ALA A 99 -13.93 11.83 -4.39
C ALA A 99 -14.65 10.48 -4.28
N THR A 100 -15.07 9.92 -5.43
CA THR A 100 -15.78 8.62 -5.52
C THR A 100 -14.82 7.44 -5.73
N SER A 101 -13.57 7.73 -6.05
CA SER A 101 -12.50 6.75 -6.24
C SER A 101 -11.16 7.35 -5.86
N GLY A 102 -10.20 6.53 -5.47
CA GLY A 102 -8.85 6.96 -5.18
C GLY A 102 -7.93 5.78 -4.88
N SER A 103 -6.66 6.10 -4.66
CA SER A 103 -5.61 5.12 -4.37
C SER A 103 -4.90 5.39 -3.04
N GLN A 104 -5.25 6.47 -2.37
CA GLN A 104 -4.79 6.83 -1.03
C GLN A 104 -5.99 7.32 -0.22
N ILE A 105 -6.08 6.87 1.03
CA ILE A 105 -7.17 7.13 1.95
C ILE A 105 -6.61 7.86 3.16
N GLY A 106 -7.22 8.99 3.50
CA GLY A 106 -6.97 9.72 4.73
C GLY A 106 -8.11 9.53 5.73
N PHE A 107 -7.80 9.76 6.99
CA PHE A 107 -8.71 9.61 8.12
C PHE A 107 -8.67 10.84 9.00
N THR A 108 -9.79 11.10 9.66
CA THR A 108 -9.88 12.07 10.75
C THR A 108 -10.58 11.37 11.90
N PHE A 109 -9.90 11.22 13.03
CA PHE A 109 -10.44 10.62 14.23
C PHE A 109 -11.32 11.65 14.96
N ASP A 110 -12.40 11.20 15.59
CA ASP A 110 -13.30 12.08 16.34
C ASP A 110 -12.68 12.54 17.68
N ASP A 111 -11.80 11.71 18.25
CA ASP A 111 -11.07 11.98 19.50
C ASP A 111 -9.56 11.82 19.26
N GLU A 112 -8.80 12.89 19.51
CA GLU A 112 -7.35 12.95 19.36
C GLU A 112 -6.63 13.03 20.72
N ALA A 113 -7.16 12.39 21.77
CA ALA A 113 -6.56 12.41 23.11
C ALA A 113 -5.05 12.05 23.15
N GLU A 114 -4.56 11.25 22.20
CA GLU A 114 -3.15 10.83 22.08
C GLU A 114 -2.32 11.69 21.09
N GLY A 115 -2.92 12.75 20.54
CA GLY A 115 -2.38 13.57 19.46
C GLY A 115 -2.82 13.11 18.07
N PRO A 116 -2.44 13.85 17.00
CA PRO A 116 -2.88 13.52 15.65
C PRO A 116 -2.17 12.25 15.16
N CYS A 117 -2.94 11.20 14.88
CA CYS A 117 -2.48 10.01 14.18
C CYS A 117 -2.15 10.38 12.72
N THR A 118 -0.91 10.20 12.30
CA THR A 118 -0.39 10.75 11.02
C THR A 118 -0.36 9.75 9.85
N ILE A 119 -1.10 8.64 9.93
CA ILE A 119 -1.07 7.61 8.88
C ILE A 119 -2.09 7.88 7.77
N THR A 120 -1.78 7.36 6.58
CA THR A 120 -2.73 7.16 5.49
C THR A 120 -2.74 5.69 5.09
N LEU A 121 -3.76 5.25 4.36
CA LEU A 121 -3.76 3.94 3.72
C LEU A 121 -3.55 4.08 2.21
N SER A 122 -2.55 3.40 1.67
CA SER A 122 -2.43 3.20 0.23
C SER A 122 -3.20 1.95 -0.19
N VAL A 123 -3.97 2.07 -1.26
CA VAL A 123 -4.65 0.94 -1.89
C VAL A 123 -3.68 0.25 -2.83
N VAL A 124 -3.40 -1.03 -2.62
CA VAL A 124 -2.46 -1.82 -3.44
C VAL A 124 -3.11 -3.13 -3.88
N GLU A 125 -2.42 -3.87 -4.75
CA GLU A 125 -2.87 -5.21 -5.22
C GLU A 125 -4.30 -5.21 -5.78
N ASP A 126 -4.66 -4.22 -6.61
CA ASP A 126 -6.01 -4.02 -7.17
C ASP A 126 -7.12 -3.90 -6.10
N GLY A 127 -6.77 -3.26 -4.98
CA GLY A 127 -7.67 -3.02 -3.86
C GLY A 127 -7.99 -4.27 -3.07
N LYS A 128 -7.10 -5.26 -3.08
CA LYS A 128 -7.18 -6.42 -2.19
C LYS A 128 -6.50 -6.17 -0.86
N THR A 129 -5.61 -5.18 -0.81
CA THR A 129 -4.81 -4.83 0.36
C THR A 129 -4.79 -3.32 0.56
N LEU A 130 -4.91 -2.90 1.82
CA LEU A 130 -4.66 -1.53 2.26
C LEU A 130 -3.37 -1.51 3.07
N CYS A 131 -2.39 -0.73 2.65
CA CYS A 131 -1.12 -0.59 3.35
C CYS A 131 -1.09 0.69 4.18
N ALA A 132 -0.71 0.59 5.44
CA ALA A 132 -0.44 1.77 6.24
C ALA A 132 0.88 2.42 5.82
N THR A 133 0.86 3.74 5.70
CA THR A 133 2.05 4.54 5.44
C THR A 133 1.96 5.93 6.06
N ALA A 134 3.12 6.46 6.46
CA ALA A 134 3.33 7.87 6.81
C ALA A 134 4.10 8.62 5.70
N ASP A 135 4.46 7.94 4.61
CA ASP A 135 5.24 8.44 3.49
C ASP A 135 4.49 8.20 2.17
N ALA A 136 4.23 9.26 1.41
CA ALA A 136 3.56 9.19 0.12
C ALA A 136 4.42 8.56 -0.98
N ASP A 137 5.71 8.37 -0.77
CA ASP A 137 6.60 7.70 -1.73
C ASP A 137 6.83 6.22 -1.39
N ASP A 138 6.47 5.78 -0.18
CA ASP A 138 6.51 4.38 0.26
C ASP A 138 5.12 3.88 0.68
N PRO A 139 4.30 3.35 -0.25
CA PRO A 139 2.92 2.96 0.01
C PRO A 139 2.70 1.99 1.18
N CYS A 140 3.72 1.20 1.55
CA CYS A 140 3.65 0.21 2.62
C CYS A 140 4.76 0.39 3.67
N GLY A 141 5.29 1.60 3.85
CA GLY A 141 6.48 1.86 4.68
C GLY A 141 6.33 1.54 6.17
N LEU A 142 5.10 1.47 6.67
CA LEU A 142 4.83 1.05 8.05
C LEU A 142 4.73 -0.48 8.21
N GLY A 143 4.75 -1.24 7.11
CA GLY A 143 4.75 -2.70 7.12
C GLY A 143 3.44 -3.34 7.59
N VAL A 144 2.38 -2.55 7.80
CA VAL A 144 1.06 -3.03 8.19
C VAL A 144 0.18 -3.15 6.95
N ARG A 145 -0.26 -4.37 6.66
CA ARG A 145 -1.10 -4.71 5.50
C ARG A 145 -2.44 -5.22 5.98
N PHE A 146 -3.49 -4.45 5.72
CA PHE A 146 -4.86 -4.86 5.99
C PHE A 146 -5.43 -5.60 4.78
N THR A 147 -6.08 -6.73 5.06
CA THR A 147 -6.82 -7.51 4.07
C THR A 147 -8.27 -7.62 4.51
N ARG A 148 -9.20 -7.79 3.56
CA ARG A 148 -10.61 -7.95 3.89
C ARG A 148 -10.82 -9.16 4.81
N ARG A 149 -11.56 -8.95 5.89
CA ARG A 149 -12.11 -10.03 6.70
C ARG A 149 -13.09 -10.83 5.83
N LYS A 150 -12.91 -12.15 5.80
CA LYS A 150 -13.79 -13.07 5.06
C LYS A 150 -15.18 -13.13 5.67
#